data_AF-A0A5K1G9S4-F1
#
_entry.id   AF-A0A5K1G9S4-F1
#
_cell.length_a   1.000
_cell.length_b   1.000
_cell.length_c   1.000
_cell.angle_alpha   90.00
_cell.angle_beta   90.00
_cell.angle_gamma   90.00
#
_symmetry.space_group_name_H-M   'P 1'
#
loop_
_entity.id
_entity.type
_entity.pdbx_description
1 polymer ?
#
loop_
_entity_poly.entity_id
_entity_poly.type
_entity_poly.pdbx_seq_one_letter_code
_entity_poly.pdbx_strand_id
1 'polypeptide(L)'
;VKVAGRRSLWKVAPGDAERLSGFEVGDWVKLRSSIGTRPGYDWHSVSKESYAVVHSVPDSGYLELASCFRKGRWMTHYMDVEKVPCLKVGQHVKFRSGISEPRWGWRDARPDSRGIIVGVGADGEVKVFFPGLAGPWRADPADLERVELFEVGEWVRIKEDVLEPKSGWKSLRPGSIGIVQGIAYETADLTSVNVHVGFCGEQERWVGLPCELERVDALKIGQRVRVKQCIKQPRFGWSGRNYSSVETVSAIDADGKLRIHAPAGSKMWMLDPAEVEGVEEEELCIGDWVRVKASVSSPTYHWGEVTHESIGVIHRMEDDGDMWVAFCFLERLWICKSWETEKVRAFKVGDKVKVKSSVVTPRWGWGMETYASRGEIVGVDANGKLHIKFQWREGRLWMGDPADIELDQGTGP
;
A
#
# COMPACT_ATOMS: atom_id res chain seq x y z
N VAL A 1 15.46 -8.15 -23.40
CA VAL A 1 14.08 -8.54 -23.06
C VAL A 1 13.97 -8.77 -21.54
N LYS A 2 12.98 -8.19 -20.86
CA LYS A 2 12.70 -8.49 -19.44
C LYS A 2 11.88 -9.76 -19.38
N VAL A 3 12.34 -10.76 -18.62
CA VAL A 3 11.69 -12.07 -18.49
C VAL A 3 11.21 -12.21 -17.04
N ALA A 4 9.96 -12.63 -16.84
CA ALA A 4 9.41 -12.86 -15.51
C ALA A 4 10.32 -13.83 -14.71
N GLY A 5 10.59 -13.51 -13.44
CA GLY A 5 11.46 -14.30 -12.57
C GLY A 5 12.97 -14.03 -12.71
N ARG A 6 13.41 -13.16 -13.64
CA ARG A 6 14.83 -12.75 -13.74
C ARG A 6 15.04 -11.33 -13.25
N ARG A 7 16.09 -11.12 -12.43
CA ARG A 7 16.53 -9.81 -11.96
C ARG A 7 17.26 -8.99 -13.05
N SER A 8 17.79 -9.64 -14.09
CA SER A 8 18.55 -8.99 -15.18
C SER A 8 17.90 -9.15 -16.56
N LEU A 9 18.17 -8.19 -17.45
CA LEU A 9 17.68 -8.20 -18.82
C LEU A 9 18.36 -9.32 -19.63
N TRP A 10 17.58 -10.07 -20.41
CA TRP A 10 18.10 -11.09 -21.30
C TRP A 10 18.50 -10.47 -22.65
N LYS A 11 19.70 -10.80 -23.13
CA LYS A 11 20.18 -10.43 -24.47
C LYS A 11 19.72 -11.50 -25.46
N VAL A 12 18.97 -11.10 -26.48
CA VAL A 12 18.39 -12.01 -27.49
C VAL A 12 18.66 -11.40 -28.87
N ALA A 13 19.03 -12.21 -29.86
CA ALA A 13 19.21 -11.73 -31.22
C ALA A 13 17.83 -11.40 -31.84
N PRO A 14 17.74 -10.42 -32.76
CA PRO A 14 16.45 -10.02 -33.36
C PRO A 14 15.66 -11.14 -34.05
N GLY A 15 16.30 -12.24 -34.46
CA GLY A 15 15.65 -13.40 -35.07
C GLY A 15 15.26 -14.52 -34.09
N ASP A 16 15.72 -14.45 -32.83
CA ASP A 16 15.51 -15.51 -31.83
C ASP A 16 14.31 -15.22 -30.92
N ALA A 17 13.61 -14.10 -31.15
CA ALA A 17 12.42 -13.72 -30.40
C ALA A 17 11.39 -13.05 -31.31
N GLU A 18 10.19 -13.60 -31.32
CA GLU A 18 9.04 -12.95 -31.91
C GLU A 18 8.38 -12.03 -30.87
N ARG A 19 8.08 -10.79 -31.28
CA ARG A 19 7.28 -9.88 -30.45
C ARG A 19 5.82 -10.30 -30.58
N LEU A 20 5.31 -11.03 -29.59
CA LEU A 20 3.88 -11.26 -29.46
C LEU A 20 3.13 -9.92 -29.44
N SER A 21 1.92 -9.91 -29.99
CA SER A 21 1.07 -8.72 -30.06
C SER A 21 0.84 -8.10 -28.68
N GLY A 22 0.82 -8.93 -27.62
CA GLY A 22 0.54 -8.51 -26.24
C GLY A 22 -0.95 -8.22 -25.99
N PHE A 23 -1.81 -8.62 -26.93
CA PHE A 23 -3.26 -8.49 -26.85
C PHE A 23 -3.90 -9.85 -26.58
N GLU A 24 -5.03 -9.82 -25.88
CA GLU A 24 -5.86 -10.95 -25.49
C GLU A 24 -7.31 -10.69 -25.95
N VAL A 25 -8.08 -11.78 -26.13
CA VAL A 25 -9.51 -11.67 -26.42
C VAL A 25 -10.21 -10.91 -25.29
N GLY A 26 -11.00 -9.91 -25.66
CA GLY A 26 -11.68 -9.01 -24.72
C GLY A 26 -10.91 -7.73 -24.41
N ASP A 27 -9.67 -7.56 -24.88
CA ASP A 27 -8.97 -6.29 -24.77
C ASP A 27 -9.68 -5.18 -25.54
N TRP A 28 -9.75 -4.00 -24.92
CA TRP A 28 -10.28 -2.80 -25.58
C TRP A 28 -9.14 -2.08 -26.27
N VAL A 29 -9.39 -1.60 -27.48
CA VAL A 29 -8.38 -0.94 -28.31
C VAL A 29 -8.95 0.29 -28.98
N LYS A 30 -8.07 1.24 -29.28
CA LYS A 30 -8.36 2.34 -30.20
C LYS A 30 -7.23 2.49 -31.22
N LEU A 31 -7.50 3.17 -32.31
CA LEU A 31 -6.48 3.48 -33.31
C LEU A 31 -5.39 4.37 -32.68
N ARG A 32 -4.13 4.06 -32.93
CA ARG A 32 -3.01 4.91 -32.51
C ARG A 32 -3.05 6.24 -33.24
N SER A 33 -2.87 7.31 -32.48
CA SER A 33 -2.63 8.66 -33.01
C SER A 33 -1.21 8.74 -33.59
N SER A 34 -1.00 8.27 -34.83
CA SER A 34 0.28 8.43 -35.51
C SER A 34 0.35 9.79 -36.21
N ILE A 35 1.44 10.53 -35.97
CA ILE A 35 1.82 11.68 -36.78
C ILE A 35 2.44 11.11 -38.07
N GLY A 36 1.68 11.09 -39.16
CA GLY A 36 2.23 10.93 -40.51
C GLY A 36 1.92 9.63 -41.27
N THR A 37 1.32 8.61 -40.66
CA THR A 37 0.88 7.40 -41.38
C THR A 37 -0.63 7.42 -41.60
N ARG A 38 -1.05 7.28 -42.86
CA ARG A 38 -2.48 7.15 -43.21
C ARG A 38 -3.06 5.94 -42.45
N PRO A 39 -4.23 6.06 -41.81
CA PRO A 39 -4.94 4.90 -41.27
C PRO A 39 -5.08 3.83 -42.34
N GLY A 40 -4.96 2.55 -41.98
CA GLY A 40 -5.34 1.46 -42.88
C GLY A 40 -6.76 1.67 -43.43
N TYR A 41 -7.01 1.17 -44.63
CA TYR A 41 -8.22 1.44 -45.41
C TYR A 41 -9.53 1.19 -44.61
N ASP A 42 -9.47 0.27 -43.64
CA ASP A 42 -10.58 -0.18 -42.81
C ASP A 42 -11.00 0.75 -41.65
N TRP A 43 -10.22 1.79 -41.32
CA TRP A 43 -10.59 2.77 -40.27
C TRP A 43 -11.08 4.12 -40.82
N HIS A 44 -11.13 4.30 -42.15
CA HIS A 44 -11.41 5.59 -42.79
C HIS A 44 -12.83 6.14 -42.55
N SER A 45 -13.79 5.31 -42.19
CA SER A 45 -15.17 5.73 -41.92
C SER A 45 -15.46 5.94 -40.43
N VAL A 46 -14.44 5.89 -39.57
CA VAL A 46 -14.58 5.80 -38.11
C VAL A 46 -13.84 6.98 -37.46
N SER A 47 -14.47 7.63 -36.47
CA SER A 47 -13.83 8.75 -35.76
C SER A 47 -12.55 8.29 -35.05
N LYS A 48 -11.57 9.19 -34.90
CA LYS A 48 -10.30 8.89 -34.20
C LYS A 48 -10.48 8.46 -32.74
N GLU A 49 -11.66 8.67 -32.18
CA GLU A 49 -11.98 8.42 -30.77
C GLU A 49 -12.80 7.14 -30.56
N SER A 50 -12.98 6.34 -31.60
CA SER A 50 -13.75 5.09 -31.55
C SER A 50 -12.99 3.92 -30.91
N TYR A 51 -13.72 3.13 -30.14
CA TYR A 51 -13.21 1.96 -29.40
C TYR A 51 -13.69 0.65 -30.01
N ALA A 52 -12.79 -0.33 -30.11
CA ALA A 52 -13.11 -1.69 -30.53
C ALA A 52 -12.65 -2.70 -29.47
N VAL A 53 -13.21 -3.90 -29.53
CA VAL A 53 -12.86 -5.03 -28.66
C VAL A 53 -12.17 -6.10 -29.50
N VAL A 54 -11.06 -6.64 -28.99
CA VAL A 54 -10.34 -7.76 -29.61
C VAL A 54 -11.21 -9.01 -29.49
N HIS A 55 -11.69 -9.49 -30.64
CA HIS A 55 -12.51 -10.68 -30.72
C HIS A 55 -11.67 -11.96 -30.85
N SER A 56 -10.61 -11.92 -31.65
CA SER A 56 -9.64 -13.02 -31.77
C SER A 56 -8.23 -12.50 -32.07
N VAL A 57 -7.22 -13.30 -31.69
CA VAL A 57 -5.80 -12.99 -31.89
C VAL A 57 -5.16 -14.10 -32.74
N PRO A 58 -5.28 -14.05 -34.07
CA PRO A 58 -4.60 -15.00 -34.96
C PRO A 58 -3.07 -14.84 -34.95
N ASP A 59 -2.35 -15.92 -35.27
CA ASP A 59 -0.87 -15.96 -35.41
C ASP A 59 -0.35 -15.28 -36.69
N SER A 60 -0.90 -14.11 -37.04
CA SER A 60 -0.64 -13.40 -38.30
C SER A 60 -0.13 -11.98 -38.13
N GLY A 61 0.00 -11.49 -36.89
CA GLY A 61 0.25 -10.07 -36.61
C GLY A 61 -0.97 -9.16 -36.80
N TYR A 62 -2.14 -9.72 -37.09
CA TYR A 62 -3.40 -8.99 -37.14
C TYR A 62 -4.33 -9.43 -36.01
N LEU A 63 -5.17 -8.51 -35.56
CA LEU A 63 -6.22 -8.71 -34.58
C LEU A 63 -7.57 -8.66 -35.30
N GLU A 64 -8.47 -9.59 -34.97
CA GLU A 64 -9.87 -9.48 -35.38
C GLU A 64 -10.61 -8.63 -34.37
N LEU A 65 -11.18 -7.50 -34.80
CA LEU A 65 -11.84 -6.53 -33.94
C LEU A 65 -13.35 -6.54 -34.15
N ALA A 66 -14.08 -6.27 -33.07
CA ALA A 66 -15.51 -5.99 -33.05
C ALA A 66 -15.77 -4.60 -32.48
N SER A 67 -16.80 -3.91 -32.95
CA SER A 67 -17.22 -2.62 -32.39
C SER A 67 -18.72 -2.44 -32.49
N CYS A 68 -19.29 -1.62 -31.61
CA CYS A 68 -20.70 -1.28 -31.64
C CYS A 68 -21.07 -0.24 -32.71
N PHE A 69 -20.10 0.45 -33.32
CA PHE A 69 -20.32 1.46 -34.36
C PHE A 69 -20.21 0.93 -35.79
N ARG A 70 -19.73 -0.31 -35.98
CA ARG A 70 -19.57 -0.96 -37.28
C ARG A 70 -20.18 -2.35 -37.24
N LYS A 71 -20.96 -2.69 -38.26
CA LYS A 71 -21.50 -4.04 -38.42
C LYS A 71 -20.40 -5.00 -38.88
N GLY A 72 -20.29 -6.14 -38.20
CA GLY A 72 -19.33 -7.19 -38.53
C GLY A 72 -17.96 -6.98 -37.90
N ARG A 73 -17.07 -7.95 -38.12
CA ARG A 73 -15.69 -7.93 -37.63
C ARG A 73 -14.74 -7.53 -38.75
N TRP A 74 -13.57 -7.02 -38.41
CA TRP A 74 -12.53 -6.67 -39.37
C TRP A 74 -11.14 -6.93 -38.80
N MET A 75 -10.15 -7.04 -39.69
CA MET A 75 -8.76 -7.27 -39.30
C MET A 75 -8.01 -5.94 -39.15
N THR A 76 -7.13 -5.83 -38.16
CA THR A 76 -6.26 -4.66 -37.97
C THR A 76 -4.91 -5.10 -37.44
N HIS A 77 -3.82 -4.56 -37.99
CA HIS A 77 -2.48 -4.92 -37.55
C HIS A 77 -2.26 -4.44 -36.11
N TYR A 78 -1.66 -5.28 -35.24
CA TYR A 78 -1.56 -4.95 -33.79
C TYR A 78 -0.74 -3.68 -33.52
N MET A 79 0.14 -3.27 -34.44
CA MET A 79 0.91 -2.03 -34.33
C MET A 79 0.09 -0.76 -34.62
N ASP A 80 -1.07 -0.88 -35.26
CA ASP A 80 -1.93 0.28 -35.60
C ASP A 80 -2.84 0.68 -34.44
N VAL A 81 -2.96 -0.19 -33.44
CA VAL A 81 -3.85 0.01 -32.29
C VAL A 81 -3.07 0.04 -30.97
N GLU A 82 -3.69 0.65 -29.98
CA GLU A 82 -3.22 0.64 -28.60
C GLU A 82 -4.30 0.14 -27.65
N LYS A 83 -3.89 -0.62 -26.64
CA LYS A 83 -4.77 -1.08 -25.58
C LYS A 83 -5.24 0.12 -24.77
N VAL A 84 -6.52 0.16 -24.46
CA VAL A 84 -7.14 1.17 -23.60
C VAL A 84 -7.88 0.51 -22.45
N PRO A 85 -8.02 1.19 -21.30
CA PRO A 85 -8.79 0.66 -20.19
C PRO A 85 -10.24 0.34 -20.62
N CYS A 86 -10.73 -0.87 -20.34
CA CYS A 86 -12.09 -1.27 -20.64
C CYS A 86 -13.12 -0.66 -19.66
N LEU A 87 -14.30 -0.30 -20.15
CA LEU A 87 -15.41 0.07 -19.29
C LEU A 87 -16.03 -1.18 -18.66
N LYS A 88 -16.42 -1.10 -17.38
CA LYS A 88 -16.94 -2.24 -16.60
C LYS A 88 -18.28 -1.90 -15.96
N VAL A 89 -19.12 -2.93 -15.79
CA VAL A 89 -20.36 -2.82 -15.02
C VAL A 89 -20.07 -2.31 -13.61
N GLY A 90 -20.89 -1.38 -13.13
CA GLY A 90 -20.73 -0.69 -11.85
C GLY A 90 -19.93 0.61 -11.91
N GLN A 91 -19.20 0.89 -13.01
CA GLN A 91 -18.47 2.14 -13.16
C GLN A 91 -19.42 3.32 -13.38
N HIS A 92 -19.08 4.45 -12.75
CA HIS A 92 -19.79 5.70 -12.94
C HIS A 92 -19.22 6.44 -14.15
N VAL A 93 -20.10 6.96 -14.98
CA VAL A 93 -19.77 7.65 -16.23
C VAL A 93 -20.57 8.93 -16.38
N LYS A 94 -20.02 9.84 -17.17
CA LYS A 94 -20.71 11.00 -17.70
C LYS A 94 -20.42 11.12 -19.19
N PHE A 95 -21.19 11.94 -19.89
CA PHE A 95 -20.86 12.32 -21.25
C PHE A 95 -19.54 13.09 -21.29
N ARG A 96 -18.72 12.82 -22.31
CA ARG A 96 -17.48 13.54 -22.54
C ARG A 96 -17.77 15.02 -22.77
N SER A 97 -16.94 15.88 -22.18
CA SER A 97 -17.09 17.33 -22.36
C SER A 97 -16.87 17.72 -23.82
N GLY A 98 -17.77 18.56 -24.37
CA GLY A 98 -17.63 19.10 -25.73
C GLY A 98 -18.20 18.24 -26.86
N ILE A 99 -18.89 17.12 -26.57
CA ILE A 99 -19.65 16.41 -27.60
C ILE A 99 -20.88 17.22 -28.01
N SER A 100 -21.12 17.36 -29.31
CA SER A 100 -22.33 18.01 -29.83
C SER A 100 -23.53 17.07 -29.76
N GLU A 101 -23.32 15.79 -30.08
CA GLU A 101 -24.33 14.74 -30.03
C GLU A 101 -23.65 13.37 -29.86
N PRO A 102 -24.10 12.51 -28.92
CA PRO A 102 -23.65 11.14 -28.82
C PRO A 102 -24.00 10.33 -30.07
N ARG A 103 -23.27 9.26 -30.37
CA ARG A 103 -23.49 8.44 -31.58
C ARG A 103 -24.94 7.95 -31.72
N TRP A 104 -25.58 7.63 -30.60
CA TRP A 104 -26.96 7.14 -30.59
C TRP A 104 -28.02 8.20 -30.28
N GLY A 105 -27.63 9.47 -30.30
CA GLY A 105 -28.48 10.62 -29.99
C GLY A 105 -28.84 10.69 -28.51
N TRP A 106 -29.28 11.85 -28.04
CA TRP A 106 -29.51 12.10 -26.62
C TRP A 106 -30.58 11.19 -25.98
N ARG A 107 -31.67 10.86 -26.69
CA ARG A 107 -32.76 9.96 -26.20
C ARG A 107 -33.16 10.23 -24.75
N ASP A 108 -33.59 11.46 -24.49
CA ASP A 108 -34.00 11.99 -23.17
C ASP A 108 -32.88 12.15 -22.13
N ALA A 109 -31.65 11.72 -22.42
CA ALA A 109 -30.47 12.09 -21.64
C ALA A 109 -30.06 13.54 -21.92
N ARG A 110 -29.33 14.15 -20.99
CA ARG A 110 -28.81 15.52 -21.09
C ARG A 110 -27.28 15.52 -21.10
N PRO A 111 -26.62 16.57 -21.62
CA PRO A 111 -25.16 16.68 -21.63
C PRO A 111 -24.50 16.54 -20.25
N ASP A 112 -25.19 16.94 -19.20
CA ASP A 112 -24.73 16.86 -17.81
C ASP A 112 -25.15 15.56 -17.10
N SER A 113 -25.84 14.65 -17.79
CA SER A 113 -26.28 13.38 -17.21
C SER A 113 -25.10 12.51 -16.80
N ARG A 114 -25.27 11.88 -15.63
CA ARG A 114 -24.31 10.99 -15.01
C ARG A 114 -25.03 9.68 -14.69
N GLY A 115 -24.35 8.56 -14.90
CA GLY A 115 -24.99 7.26 -14.75
C GLY A 115 -24.02 6.14 -14.43
N ILE A 116 -24.56 4.95 -14.25
CA ILE A 116 -23.81 3.74 -13.91
C ILE A 116 -23.89 2.78 -15.09
N ILE A 117 -22.76 2.18 -15.45
CA ILE A 117 -22.75 1.11 -16.45
C ILE A 117 -23.45 -0.13 -15.88
N VAL A 118 -24.52 -0.57 -16.54
CA VAL A 118 -25.30 -1.75 -16.18
C VAL A 118 -25.08 -2.93 -17.12
N GLY A 119 -24.41 -2.72 -18.25
CA GLY A 119 -24.05 -3.78 -19.18
C GLY A 119 -22.94 -3.38 -20.14
N VAL A 120 -22.14 -4.37 -20.53
CA VAL A 120 -21.08 -4.23 -21.53
C VAL A 120 -21.19 -5.40 -22.50
N GLY A 121 -21.39 -5.10 -23.78
CA GLY A 121 -21.50 -6.06 -24.87
C GLY A 121 -20.14 -6.54 -25.37
N ALA A 122 -20.13 -7.68 -26.07
CA ALA A 122 -18.91 -8.27 -26.64
C ALA A 122 -18.31 -7.44 -27.80
N ASP A 123 -19.10 -6.55 -28.39
CA ASP A 123 -18.69 -5.57 -29.39
C ASP A 123 -18.30 -4.21 -28.76
N GLY A 124 -18.24 -4.11 -27.44
CA GLY A 124 -17.95 -2.88 -26.71
C GLY A 124 -19.15 -1.94 -26.55
N GLU A 125 -20.36 -2.32 -26.98
CA GLU A 125 -21.58 -1.56 -26.64
C GLU A 125 -21.73 -1.43 -25.14
N VAL A 126 -21.95 -0.22 -24.63
CA VAL A 126 -22.19 0.02 -23.21
C VAL A 126 -23.67 0.34 -23.00
N LYS A 127 -24.25 -0.19 -21.92
CA LYS A 127 -25.58 0.18 -21.43
C LYS A 127 -25.42 0.94 -20.12
N VAL A 128 -25.92 2.16 -20.08
CA VAL A 128 -25.81 3.07 -18.93
C VAL A 128 -27.19 3.30 -18.35
N PHE A 129 -27.33 3.10 -17.05
CA PHE A 129 -28.49 3.60 -16.32
C PHE A 129 -28.24 5.07 -15.97
N PHE A 130 -28.91 5.98 -16.68
CA PHE A 130 -29.05 7.36 -16.23
C PHE A 130 -30.31 7.46 -15.37
N PRO A 131 -30.20 8.00 -14.15
CA PRO A 131 -31.36 8.31 -13.33
C PRO A 131 -32.37 9.14 -14.14
N GLY A 132 -33.66 8.86 -13.95
CA GLY A 132 -34.76 9.57 -14.63
C GLY A 132 -35.14 9.03 -16.01
N LEU A 133 -34.34 8.15 -16.61
CA LEU A 133 -34.73 7.43 -17.83
C LEU A 133 -35.51 6.16 -17.49
N ALA A 134 -36.44 5.77 -18.37
CA ALA A 134 -37.27 4.58 -18.20
C ALA A 134 -36.50 3.25 -18.36
N GLY A 135 -35.28 3.28 -18.91
CA GLY A 135 -34.47 2.08 -19.11
C GLY A 135 -33.02 2.40 -19.45
N PRO A 136 -32.17 1.35 -19.62
CA PRO A 136 -30.77 1.53 -19.94
C PRO A 136 -30.56 2.26 -21.26
N TRP A 137 -29.77 3.32 -21.22
CA TRP A 137 -29.35 4.10 -22.38
C TRP A 137 -28.18 3.43 -23.09
N ARG A 138 -28.25 3.34 -24.41
CA ARG A 138 -27.24 2.67 -25.24
C ARG A 138 -26.11 3.67 -25.55
N ALA A 139 -24.86 3.32 -25.25
CA ALA A 139 -23.71 4.24 -25.25
C ALA A 139 -22.49 3.72 -26.04
N ASP A 140 -21.99 4.51 -26.99
CA ASP A 140 -20.66 4.26 -27.56
C ASP A 140 -19.68 4.68 -26.46
N PRO A 141 -18.71 3.82 -26.09
CA PRO A 141 -17.63 4.21 -25.18
C PRO A 141 -16.94 5.53 -25.51
N ALA A 142 -16.91 5.92 -26.78
CA ALA A 142 -16.39 7.20 -27.26
C ALA A 142 -17.15 8.42 -26.75
N ASP A 143 -18.43 8.27 -26.41
CA ASP A 143 -19.26 9.37 -25.92
C ASP A 143 -19.13 9.56 -24.40
N LEU A 144 -18.48 8.61 -23.72
CA LEU A 144 -18.41 8.55 -22.26
C LEU A 144 -17.01 8.85 -21.74
N GLU A 145 -16.97 9.35 -20.52
CA GLU A 145 -15.78 9.42 -19.68
C GLU A 145 -16.09 8.85 -18.29
N ARG A 146 -15.11 8.14 -17.71
CA ARG A 146 -15.25 7.62 -16.34
C ARG A 146 -15.25 8.80 -15.36
N VAL A 147 -16.16 8.75 -14.41
CA VAL A 147 -16.12 9.63 -13.24
C VAL A 147 -15.45 8.85 -12.13
N GLU A 148 -14.23 9.25 -11.76
CA GLU A 148 -13.52 8.68 -10.62
C GLU A 148 -14.18 9.14 -9.32
N LEU A 149 -15.26 8.45 -8.95
CA LEU A 149 -15.86 8.51 -7.63
C LEU A 149 -15.21 7.46 -6.73
N PHE A 150 -15.76 7.30 -5.53
CA PHE A 150 -15.33 6.25 -4.63
C PHE A 150 -15.79 4.86 -5.10
N GLU A 151 -15.18 3.82 -4.56
CA GLU A 151 -15.67 2.45 -4.68
C GLU A 151 -16.16 1.92 -3.32
N VAL A 152 -17.09 0.97 -3.34
CA VAL A 152 -17.55 0.34 -2.09
C VAL A 152 -16.37 -0.39 -1.45
N GLY A 153 -16.16 -0.13 -0.16
CA GLY A 153 -15.02 -0.62 0.61
C GLY A 153 -13.85 0.35 0.69
N GLU A 154 -13.84 1.44 -0.08
CA GLU A 154 -12.81 2.48 0.06
C GLU A 154 -12.91 3.18 1.42
N TRP A 155 -11.75 3.50 1.98
CA TRP A 155 -11.65 4.27 3.21
C TRP A 155 -11.59 5.75 2.88
N VAL A 156 -12.42 6.51 3.56
CA VAL A 156 -12.57 7.94 3.33
C VAL A 156 -12.53 8.69 4.65
N ARG A 157 -12.13 9.94 4.55
CA ARG A 157 -12.13 10.91 5.64
C ARG A 157 -12.97 12.12 5.24
N ILE A 158 -13.76 12.64 6.17
CA ILE A 158 -14.37 13.98 5.98
C ILE A 158 -13.23 15.00 6.03
N LYS A 159 -13.11 15.83 5.00
CA LYS A 159 -12.02 16.80 4.90
C LYS A 159 -12.06 17.80 6.06
N GLU A 160 -10.89 18.30 6.42
CA GLU A 160 -10.71 19.26 7.53
C GLU A 160 -11.36 20.64 7.27
N ASP A 161 -11.57 20.99 6.00
CA ASP A 161 -12.09 22.28 5.55
C ASP A 161 -13.61 22.31 5.36
N VAL A 162 -14.30 21.18 5.55
CA VAL A 162 -15.76 21.12 5.53
C VAL A 162 -16.29 21.88 6.74
N LEU A 163 -17.04 22.97 6.51
CA LEU A 163 -17.67 23.74 7.58
C LEU A 163 -18.96 23.04 8.06
N GLU A 164 -19.80 22.61 7.13
CA GLU A 164 -21.05 21.92 7.39
C GLU A 164 -21.31 20.88 6.28
N PRO A 165 -21.29 19.57 6.60
CA PRO A 165 -21.57 18.54 5.61
C PRO A 165 -23.07 18.48 5.27
N LYS A 166 -23.42 17.97 4.09
CA LYS A 166 -24.81 17.83 3.62
C LYS A 166 -25.74 17.15 4.64
N SER A 167 -25.26 16.11 5.34
CA SER A 167 -26.02 15.39 6.38
C SER A 167 -25.92 15.99 7.80
N GLY A 168 -25.24 17.12 7.97
CA GLY A 168 -24.87 17.67 9.27
C GLY A 168 -23.85 16.79 10.02
N TRP A 169 -23.33 17.32 11.12
CA TRP A 169 -22.24 16.67 11.85
C TRP A 169 -22.68 15.50 12.72
N LYS A 170 -23.86 15.56 13.36
CA LYS A 170 -24.24 14.59 14.42
C LYS A 170 -23.08 14.39 15.42
N SER A 171 -22.55 13.18 15.60
CA SER A 171 -21.35 12.86 16.41
C SER A 171 -20.04 12.77 15.62
N LEU A 172 -20.06 13.13 14.34
CA LEU A 172 -18.90 13.22 13.48
C LEU A 172 -18.19 14.57 13.63
N ARG A 173 -16.97 14.63 13.10
CA ARG A 173 -16.12 15.82 13.10
C ARG A 173 -15.28 15.84 11.82
N PRO A 174 -14.69 16.98 11.46
CA PRO A 174 -13.63 17.00 10.46
C PRO A 174 -12.55 15.98 10.83
N GLY A 175 -12.07 15.23 9.84
CA GLY A 175 -11.12 14.15 10.05
C GLY A 175 -11.73 12.80 10.47
N SER A 176 -13.05 12.69 10.68
CA SER A 176 -13.72 11.39 10.89
C SER A 176 -13.44 10.45 9.72
N ILE A 177 -13.07 9.20 10.02
CA ILE A 177 -12.76 8.16 9.03
C ILE A 177 -13.87 7.10 9.00
N GLY A 178 -14.26 6.69 7.79
CA GLY A 178 -15.28 5.68 7.55
C GLY A 178 -15.03 4.89 6.27
N ILE A 179 -15.92 3.94 6.01
CA ILE A 179 -15.85 3.07 4.83
C ILE A 179 -17.03 3.35 3.91
N VAL A 180 -16.77 3.51 2.62
CA VAL A 180 -17.80 3.70 1.59
C VAL A 180 -18.64 2.44 1.47
N GLN A 181 -19.95 2.57 1.67
CA GLN A 181 -20.91 1.48 1.61
C GLN A 181 -21.79 1.52 0.35
N GLY A 182 -21.78 2.63 -0.39
CA GLY A 182 -22.54 2.78 -1.62
C GLY A 182 -22.45 4.16 -2.21
N ILE A 183 -22.91 4.29 -3.45
CA ILE A 183 -23.07 5.56 -4.16
C ILE A 183 -24.49 5.57 -4.73
N ALA A 184 -25.19 6.69 -4.55
CA ALA A 184 -26.55 6.87 -5.02
C ALA A 184 -26.71 8.21 -5.72
N TYR A 185 -27.59 8.22 -6.73
CA TYR A 185 -28.01 9.44 -7.40
C TYR A 185 -29.29 9.95 -6.75
N GLU A 186 -29.38 11.26 -6.53
CA GLU A 186 -30.57 11.87 -5.96
C GLU A 186 -31.72 11.84 -6.97
N THR A 187 -32.89 11.36 -6.56
CA THR A 187 -34.03 11.16 -7.46
C THR A 187 -34.64 12.46 -7.97
N ALA A 188 -34.49 13.55 -7.21
CA ALA A 188 -34.97 14.88 -7.56
C ALA A 188 -33.96 15.67 -8.40
N ASP A 189 -32.67 15.49 -8.15
CA ASP A 189 -31.57 16.09 -8.91
C ASP A 189 -30.63 14.99 -9.40
N LEU A 190 -30.92 14.53 -10.62
CA LEU A 190 -30.23 13.43 -11.29
C LEU A 190 -28.76 13.75 -11.61
N THR A 191 -28.31 14.97 -11.33
CA THR A 191 -26.92 15.43 -11.48
C THR A 191 -26.11 15.30 -10.19
N SER A 192 -26.78 15.26 -9.03
CA SER A 192 -26.13 15.19 -7.73
C SER A 192 -25.88 13.71 -7.35
N VAL A 193 -24.63 13.44 -6.98
CA VAL A 193 -24.18 12.13 -6.51
C VAL A 193 -23.99 12.24 -5.01
N ASN A 194 -24.59 11.30 -4.28
CA ASN A 194 -24.38 11.12 -2.86
C ASN A 194 -23.54 9.87 -2.61
N VAL A 195 -22.64 9.95 -1.64
CA VAL A 195 -21.85 8.83 -1.15
C VAL A 195 -22.42 8.39 0.19
N HIS A 196 -22.67 7.09 0.33
CA HIS A 196 -23.06 6.47 1.57
C HIS A 196 -21.81 5.96 2.29
N VAL A 197 -21.55 6.45 3.49
CA VAL A 197 -20.37 6.07 4.28
C VAL A 197 -20.80 5.55 5.65
N GLY A 198 -20.25 4.41 6.05
CA GLY A 198 -20.31 3.93 7.42
C GLY A 198 -19.16 4.53 8.22
N PHE A 199 -19.46 5.50 9.08
CA PHE A 199 -18.47 6.08 10.00
C PHE A 199 -18.48 5.35 11.33
N CYS A 200 -17.28 5.17 11.89
CA CYS A 200 -17.08 4.39 13.11
C CYS A 200 -17.93 4.93 14.28
N GLY A 201 -18.82 4.08 14.82
CA GLY A 201 -19.67 4.43 15.96
C GLY A 201 -20.98 5.13 15.62
N GLU A 202 -21.27 5.36 14.33
CA GLU A 202 -22.58 5.84 13.88
C GLU A 202 -23.54 4.66 13.65
N GLN A 203 -24.81 4.83 14.02
CA GLN A 203 -25.85 3.81 13.78
C GLN A 203 -26.38 3.84 12.35
N GLU A 204 -26.48 5.04 11.78
CA GLU A 204 -27.01 5.26 10.44
C GLU A 204 -25.88 5.54 9.45
N ARG A 205 -26.10 5.16 8.19
CA ARG A 205 -25.19 5.53 7.11
C ARG A 205 -25.23 7.03 6.90
N TRP A 206 -24.07 7.65 6.90
CA TRP A 206 -23.93 9.05 6.52
C TRP A 206 -24.10 9.20 5.01
N VAL A 207 -24.75 10.29 4.58
CA VAL A 207 -25.03 10.58 3.18
C VAL A 207 -24.50 11.98 2.85
N GLY A 208 -23.51 12.09 1.99
CA GLY A 208 -23.00 13.40 1.62
C GLY A 208 -22.34 13.45 0.27
N LEU A 209 -21.72 14.58 -0.02
CA LEU A 209 -21.20 14.87 -1.35
C LEU A 209 -19.79 14.31 -1.50
N PRO A 210 -19.41 13.80 -2.69
CA PRO A 210 -18.05 13.33 -2.93
C PRO A 210 -16.97 14.38 -2.64
N CYS A 211 -17.28 15.68 -2.80
CA CYS A 211 -16.33 16.77 -2.55
C CYS A 211 -16.04 16.99 -1.06
N GLU A 212 -16.87 16.50 -0.14
CA GLU A 212 -16.69 16.58 1.31
C GLU A 212 -15.70 15.52 1.84
N LEU A 213 -15.35 14.55 0.99
CA LEU A 213 -14.55 13.38 1.34
C LEU A 213 -13.19 13.38 0.63
N GLU A 214 -12.19 12.82 1.28
CA GLU A 214 -10.91 12.45 0.70
C GLU A 214 -10.59 10.98 0.96
N ARG A 215 -9.86 10.33 0.06
CA ARG A 215 -9.39 8.95 0.25
C ARG A 215 -8.29 8.89 1.29
N VAL A 216 -8.28 7.81 2.07
CA VAL A 216 -7.19 7.52 3.01
C VAL A 216 -6.74 6.08 2.89
N ASP A 217 -5.51 5.82 3.32
CA ASP A 217 -4.99 4.46 3.37
C ASP A 217 -5.82 3.61 4.34
N ALA A 218 -6.28 2.47 3.83
CA ALA A 218 -7.05 1.52 4.60
C ALA A 218 -6.18 0.82 5.65
N LEU A 219 -6.65 0.80 6.89
CA LEU A 219 -6.06 -0.06 7.92
C LEU A 219 -6.41 -1.52 7.64
N LYS A 220 -5.48 -2.43 7.96
CA LYS A 220 -5.61 -3.85 7.65
C LYS A 220 -5.61 -4.71 8.91
N ILE A 221 -6.29 -5.85 8.84
CA ILE A 221 -6.16 -6.91 9.84
C ILE A 221 -4.69 -7.37 9.85
N GLY A 222 -4.12 -7.54 11.06
CA GLY A 222 -2.71 -7.85 11.26
C GLY A 222 -1.80 -6.61 11.34
N GLN A 223 -2.28 -5.42 11.00
CA GLN A 223 -1.49 -4.20 11.12
C GLN A 223 -1.30 -3.81 12.58
N ARG A 224 -0.08 -3.38 12.92
CA ARG A 224 0.22 -2.80 14.23
C ARG A 224 -0.18 -1.32 14.24
N VAL A 225 -0.90 -0.91 15.28
CA VAL A 225 -1.39 0.46 15.44
C VAL A 225 -1.12 0.96 16.85
N ARG A 226 -1.06 2.27 17.00
CA ARG A 226 -1.08 2.94 18.30
C ARG A 226 -1.98 4.16 18.25
N VAL A 227 -2.44 4.62 19.42
CA VAL A 227 -3.23 5.84 19.52
C VAL A 227 -2.34 7.05 19.26
N LYS A 228 -2.79 7.98 18.41
CA LYS A 228 -2.07 9.23 18.12
C LYS A 228 -1.86 10.05 19.39
N GLN A 229 -0.70 10.68 19.53
CA GLN A 229 -0.33 11.47 20.72
C GLN A 229 -1.26 12.67 20.97
N CYS A 230 -1.93 13.19 19.94
CA CYS A 230 -2.87 14.30 20.06
C CYS A 230 -4.24 13.90 20.66
N ILE A 231 -4.53 12.61 20.81
CA ILE A 231 -5.83 12.11 21.26
C ILE A 231 -5.86 12.03 22.79
N LYS A 232 -6.49 13.02 23.43
CA LYS A 232 -6.61 13.07 24.91
C LYS A 232 -7.40 11.89 25.48
N GLN A 233 -8.49 11.52 24.83
CA GLN A 233 -9.38 10.44 25.25
C GLN A 233 -9.95 9.72 24.01
N PRO A 234 -9.58 8.44 23.77
CA PRO A 234 -10.13 7.66 22.67
C PRO A 234 -11.64 7.48 22.83
N ARG A 235 -12.36 7.46 21.71
CA ARG A 235 -13.83 7.30 21.66
C ARG A 235 -14.32 6.11 22.49
N PHE A 236 -13.60 4.99 22.42
CA PHE A 236 -13.95 3.75 23.14
C PHE A 236 -13.16 3.55 24.44
N GLY A 237 -12.47 4.59 24.91
CA GLY A 237 -11.65 4.57 26.11
C GLY A 237 -10.35 3.77 25.96
N TRP A 238 -9.51 3.83 27.00
CA TRP A 238 -8.17 3.24 26.99
C TRP A 238 -8.15 1.74 27.32
N SER A 239 -9.16 1.24 28.05
CA SER A 239 -9.25 -0.16 28.51
C SER A 239 -7.92 -0.70 29.09
N GLY A 240 -7.19 0.13 29.85
CA GLY A 240 -5.92 -0.22 30.51
C GLY A 240 -4.65 0.01 29.69
N ARG A 241 -4.76 0.53 28.45
CA ARG A 241 -3.62 0.90 27.59
C ARG A 241 -3.24 2.38 27.74
N ASN A 242 -2.14 2.78 27.14
CA ASN A 242 -1.67 4.16 27.08
C ASN A 242 -1.08 4.47 25.69
N TYR A 243 -0.52 5.68 25.49
CA TYR A 243 0.05 6.09 24.20
C TYR A 243 1.24 5.25 23.71
N SER A 244 1.92 4.51 24.59
CA SER A 244 3.02 3.60 24.23
C SER A 244 2.55 2.20 23.82
N SER A 245 1.27 1.88 24.04
CA SER A 245 0.70 0.59 23.66
C SER A 245 0.61 0.48 22.14
N VAL A 246 1.39 -0.46 21.58
CA VAL A 246 1.34 -0.82 20.16
C VAL A 246 0.70 -2.19 20.06
N GLU A 247 -0.44 -2.26 19.38
CA GLU A 247 -1.27 -3.45 19.34
C GLU A 247 -1.62 -3.85 17.91
N THR A 248 -1.96 -5.11 17.71
CA THR A 248 -2.33 -5.66 16.40
C THR A 248 -3.84 -5.64 16.18
N VAL A 249 -4.28 -5.10 15.04
CA VAL A 249 -5.68 -5.14 14.61
C VAL A 249 -6.10 -6.58 14.34
N SER A 250 -7.08 -7.09 15.07
CA SER A 250 -7.60 -8.45 14.92
C SER A 250 -8.83 -8.54 14.02
N ALA A 251 -9.65 -7.50 13.98
CA ALA A 251 -10.80 -7.40 13.09
C ALA A 251 -11.16 -5.95 12.80
N ILE A 252 -11.91 -5.72 11.72
CA ILE A 252 -12.42 -4.42 11.31
C ILE A 252 -13.91 -4.58 10.99
N ASP A 253 -14.73 -3.71 11.57
CA ASP A 253 -16.17 -3.67 11.36
C ASP A 253 -16.53 -2.98 10.03
N ALA A 254 -17.76 -3.14 9.56
CA ALA A 254 -18.24 -2.50 8.33
C ALA A 254 -18.29 -0.96 8.39
N ASP A 255 -18.16 -0.37 9.59
CA ASP A 255 -18.03 1.07 9.83
C ASP A 255 -16.57 1.52 10.05
N GLY A 256 -15.61 0.62 9.86
CA GLY A 256 -14.18 0.88 10.07
C GLY A 256 -13.71 0.78 11.51
N LYS A 257 -14.59 0.49 12.49
CA LYS A 257 -14.20 0.31 13.89
C LYS A 257 -13.20 -0.83 14.01
N LEU A 258 -12.07 -0.55 14.65
CA LEU A 258 -10.99 -1.50 14.82
C LEU A 258 -11.22 -2.31 16.09
N ARG A 259 -11.03 -3.63 16.01
CA ARG A 259 -10.92 -4.52 17.15
C ARG A 259 -9.48 -4.94 17.32
N ILE A 260 -8.97 -4.83 18.54
CA ILE A 260 -7.60 -5.16 18.89
C ILE A 260 -7.57 -6.47 19.66
N HIS A 261 -6.66 -7.38 19.34
CA HIS A 261 -6.54 -8.65 20.06
C HIS A 261 -6.38 -8.42 21.58
N ALA A 262 -7.06 -9.23 22.38
CA ALA A 262 -7.01 -9.17 23.83
C ALA A 262 -6.60 -10.56 24.34
N PRO A 263 -5.54 -10.68 25.16
CA PRO A 263 -5.20 -11.94 25.81
C PRO A 263 -6.39 -12.51 26.58
N ALA A 264 -6.43 -13.83 26.73
CA ALA A 264 -7.54 -14.52 27.40
C ALA A 264 -7.85 -13.90 28.77
N GLY A 265 -9.11 -13.50 28.97
CA GLY A 265 -9.59 -12.86 30.21
C GLY A 265 -9.53 -11.32 30.22
N SER A 266 -8.96 -10.67 29.20
CA SER A 266 -8.98 -9.21 29.07
C SER A 266 -10.12 -8.70 28.19
N LYS A 267 -10.59 -7.47 28.45
CA LYS A 267 -11.65 -6.83 27.66
C LYS A 267 -11.13 -6.51 26.26
N MET A 268 -11.95 -6.83 25.26
CA MET A 268 -11.69 -6.42 23.88
C MET A 268 -11.56 -4.91 23.80
N TRP A 269 -10.48 -4.43 23.20
CA TRP A 269 -10.31 -3.00 22.93
C TRP A 269 -10.87 -2.67 21.56
N MET A 270 -11.62 -1.58 21.49
CA MET A 270 -12.08 -1.01 20.23
C MET A 270 -11.39 0.34 20.03
N LEU A 271 -11.11 0.69 18.78
CA LEU A 271 -10.50 1.97 18.42
C LEU A 271 -11.21 2.58 17.22
N ASP A 272 -11.34 3.91 17.25
CA ASP A 272 -11.78 4.69 16.10
C ASP A 272 -10.59 4.84 15.13
N PRO A 273 -10.75 4.52 13.84
CA PRO A 273 -9.67 4.63 12.86
C PRO A 273 -9.09 6.05 12.74
N ALA A 274 -9.86 7.10 13.03
CA ALA A 274 -9.36 8.47 13.02
C ALA A 274 -8.36 8.77 14.15
N GLU A 275 -8.40 7.98 15.23
CA GLU A 275 -7.62 8.20 16.45
C GLU A 275 -6.28 7.44 16.49
N VAL A 276 -6.05 6.56 15.51
CA VAL A 276 -4.86 5.70 15.47
C VAL A 276 -3.96 6.02 14.30
N GLU A 277 -2.70 5.68 14.44
CA GLU A 277 -1.72 5.67 13.37
C GLU A 277 -1.12 4.26 13.23
N GLY A 278 -0.81 3.89 11.98
CA GLY A 278 -0.07 2.68 11.70
C GLY A 278 1.35 2.80 12.27
N VAL A 279 1.82 1.75 12.93
CA VAL A 279 3.23 1.64 13.31
C VAL A 279 3.91 0.85 12.21
N GLU A 280 4.64 1.56 11.34
CA GLU A 280 5.57 0.92 10.41
C GLU A 280 6.67 0.25 11.24
N GLU A 281 6.68 -1.09 11.26
CA GLU A 281 7.91 -1.79 11.65
C GLU A 281 8.89 -1.57 10.50
N GLU A 282 10.04 -0.94 10.77
CA GLU A 282 11.12 -0.87 9.79
C GLU A 282 11.39 -2.28 9.27
N GLU A 283 11.26 -2.47 7.95
CA GLU A 283 11.60 -3.74 7.33
C GLU A 283 13.06 -4.06 7.61
N LEU A 284 13.29 -5.21 8.26
CA LEU A 284 14.62 -5.68 8.57
C LEU A 284 15.36 -5.99 7.26
N CYS A 285 16.56 -5.43 7.13
CA CYS A 285 17.45 -5.67 6.00
C CYS A 285 18.68 -6.48 6.42
N ILE A 286 19.30 -7.17 5.46
CA ILE A 286 20.64 -7.73 5.66
C ILE A 286 21.60 -6.59 6.03
N GLY A 287 22.37 -6.78 7.11
CA GLY A 287 23.27 -5.78 7.69
C GLY A 287 22.66 -4.96 8.83
N ASP A 288 21.35 -5.04 9.06
CA ASP A 288 20.74 -4.39 10.22
C ASP A 288 21.16 -5.07 11.53
N TRP A 289 21.27 -4.27 12.57
CA TRP A 289 21.62 -4.73 13.91
C TRP A 289 20.34 -5.03 14.66
N VAL A 290 20.28 -6.17 15.33
CA VAL A 290 19.07 -6.65 15.98
C VAL A 290 19.35 -7.21 17.37
N ARG A 291 18.30 -7.22 18.18
CA ARG A 291 18.21 -8.00 19.42
C ARG A 291 16.86 -8.71 19.50
N VAL A 292 16.74 -9.71 20.38
CA VAL A 292 15.47 -10.43 20.59
C VAL A 292 14.50 -9.56 21.38
N LYS A 293 13.27 -9.37 20.89
CA LYS A 293 12.22 -8.56 21.54
C LYS A 293 11.95 -9.07 22.96
N ALA A 294 11.78 -8.17 23.92
CA ALA A 294 11.48 -8.52 25.31
C ALA A 294 10.17 -9.33 25.48
N SER A 295 9.26 -9.26 24.51
CA SER A 295 8.00 -10.01 24.49
C SER A 295 8.16 -11.49 24.12
N VAL A 296 9.32 -11.90 23.59
CA VAL A 296 9.57 -13.28 23.16
C VAL A 296 10.05 -14.10 24.36
N SER A 297 9.21 -15.00 24.86
CA SER A 297 9.58 -15.89 25.96
C SER A 297 10.47 -17.06 25.51
N SER A 298 10.23 -17.61 24.32
CA SER A 298 11.04 -18.67 23.72
C SER A 298 11.10 -18.52 22.20
N PRO A 299 12.29 -18.34 21.60
CA PRO A 299 12.48 -18.33 20.16
C PRO A 299 12.12 -19.68 19.54
N THR A 300 11.66 -19.63 18.29
CA THR A 300 11.25 -20.79 17.47
C THR A 300 12.38 -21.81 17.34
N TYR A 301 13.61 -21.36 17.16
CA TYR A 301 14.81 -22.20 17.00
C TYR A 301 15.66 -22.30 18.27
N HIS A 302 15.08 -21.96 19.43
CA HIS A 302 15.70 -21.95 20.76
C HIS A 302 16.77 -20.87 20.98
N TRP A 303 16.99 -20.57 22.26
CA TRP A 303 17.93 -19.53 22.70
C TRP A 303 19.40 -19.84 22.41
N GLY A 304 19.84 -21.07 22.65
CA GLY A 304 21.28 -21.36 22.72
C GLY A 304 21.96 -20.48 23.78
N GLU A 305 23.01 -19.76 23.41
CA GLU A 305 23.73 -18.81 24.27
C GLU A 305 23.24 -17.35 24.13
N VAL A 306 22.24 -17.10 23.29
CA VAL A 306 21.69 -15.76 23.04
C VAL A 306 20.75 -15.36 24.17
N THR A 307 20.78 -14.09 24.55
CA THR A 307 19.85 -13.47 25.51
C THR A 307 19.16 -12.25 24.89
N HIS A 308 18.18 -11.67 25.58
CA HIS A 308 17.58 -10.40 25.16
C HIS A 308 18.58 -9.24 25.11
N GLU A 309 19.68 -9.27 25.88
CA GLU A 309 20.73 -8.24 25.81
C GLU A 309 21.70 -8.44 24.65
N SER A 310 21.72 -9.64 24.03
CA SER A 310 22.62 -9.95 22.93
C SER A 310 22.27 -9.12 21.70
N ILE A 311 23.27 -8.49 21.09
CA ILE A 311 23.12 -7.70 19.87
C ILE A 311 23.90 -8.37 18.75
N GLY A 312 23.24 -8.62 17.63
CA GLY A 312 23.82 -9.28 16.46
C GLY A 312 23.49 -8.56 15.16
N VAL A 313 24.10 -9.00 14.07
CA VAL A 313 23.96 -8.41 12.73
C VAL A 313 23.28 -9.41 11.79
N ILE A 314 22.25 -8.99 11.07
CA ILE A 314 21.55 -9.85 10.12
C ILE A 314 22.49 -10.18 8.94
N HIS A 315 22.70 -11.48 8.71
CA HIS A 315 23.58 -11.97 7.65
C HIS A 315 22.80 -12.56 6.46
N ARG A 316 21.64 -13.17 6.71
CA ARG A 316 20.79 -13.78 5.66
C ARG A 316 19.33 -13.72 6.08
N MET A 317 18.44 -13.57 5.10
CA MET A 317 16.99 -13.64 5.26
C MET A 317 16.40 -14.48 4.12
N GLU A 318 15.33 -15.20 4.41
CA GLU A 318 14.54 -15.99 3.46
C GLU A 318 13.10 -15.45 3.39
N ASP A 319 12.39 -15.78 2.30
CA ASP A 319 11.03 -15.29 2.05
C ASP A 319 9.98 -15.82 3.06
N ASP A 320 10.29 -16.91 3.78
CA ASP A 320 9.43 -17.50 4.82
C ASP A 320 9.64 -16.89 6.22
N GLY A 321 10.45 -15.82 6.29
CA GLY A 321 10.75 -15.10 7.51
C GLY A 321 11.85 -15.70 8.37
N ASP A 322 12.50 -16.80 7.95
CA ASP A 322 13.73 -17.27 8.59
C ASP A 322 14.88 -16.27 8.39
N MET A 323 15.64 -16.08 9.45
CA MET A 323 16.74 -15.13 9.51
C MET A 323 17.95 -15.72 10.23
N TRP A 324 19.14 -15.38 9.74
CA TRP A 324 20.42 -15.77 10.33
C TRP A 324 21.15 -14.54 10.84
N VAL A 325 21.39 -14.51 12.14
CA VAL A 325 22.04 -13.41 12.86
C VAL A 325 23.43 -13.83 13.29
N ALA A 326 24.43 -13.01 12.94
CA ALA A 326 25.79 -13.16 13.41
C ALA A 326 25.94 -12.47 14.77
N PHE A 327 26.31 -13.24 15.79
CA PHE A 327 26.74 -12.71 17.08
C PHE A 327 28.26 -12.83 17.18
N CYS A 328 28.92 -11.78 17.67
CA CYS A 328 30.38 -11.72 17.74
C CYS A 328 31.03 -12.80 18.62
N PHE A 329 30.22 -13.51 19.41
CA PHE A 329 30.61 -14.57 20.34
C PHE A 329 30.21 -15.98 19.92
N LEU A 330 29.47 -16.13 18.82
CA LEU A 330 29.10 -17.44 18.28
C LEU A 330 29.92 -17.74 17.03
N GLU A 331 30.33 -19.00 16.88
CA GLU A 331 30.98 -19.48 15.65
C GLU A 331 29.97 -19.71 14.52
N ARG A 332 28.72 -20.02 14.86
CA ARG A 332 27.63 -20.28 13.91
C ARG A 332 26.62 -19.15 13.95
N LEU A 333 26.00 -18.87 12.80
CA LEU A 333 24.87 -17.95 12.73
C LEU A 333 23.70 -18.50 13.55
N TRP A 334 23.11 -17.65 14.38
CA TRP A 334 21.91 -17.98 15.14
C TRP A 334 20.68 -17.84 14.25
N ILE A 335 19.79 -18.82 14.27
CA ILE A 335 18.59 -18.85 13.42
C ILE A 335 17.41 -18.35 14.24
N CYS A 336 16.59 -17.48 13.67
CA CYS A 336 15.37 -16.97 14.28
C CYS A 336 14.34 -16.60 13.24
N LYS A 337 13.14 -16.25 13.69
CA LYS A 337 12.12 -15.63 12.85
C LYS A 337 12.21 -14.11 12.93
N SER A 338 12.02 -13.42 11.81
CA SER A 338 12.13 -11.95 11.73
C SER A 338 11.28 -11.22 12.78
N TRP A 339 10.06 -11.71 13.03
CA TRP A 339 9.13 -11.14 14.01
C TRP A 339 9.59 -11.26 15.48
N GLU A 340 10.54 -12.15 15.78
CA GLU A 340 11.10 -12.35 17.13
C GLU A 340 12.13 -11.28 17.50
N THR A 341 12.63 -10.54 16.51
CA THR A 341 13.71 -9.56 16.68
C THR A 341 13.24 -8.14 16.45
N GLU A 342 13.92 -7.19 17.06
CA GLU A 342 13.75 -5.76 16.81
C GLU A 342 15.09 -5.15 16.40
N LYS A 343 15.01 -4.15 15.52
CA LYS A 343 16.17 -3.39 15.05
C LYS A 343 16.70 -2.49 16.16
N VAL A 344 18.02 -2.41 16.26
CA VAL A 344 18.73 -1.52 17.18
C VAL A 344 19.71 -0.64 16.40
N ARG A 345 20.13 0.47 17.02
CA ARG A 345 21.14 1.35 16.42
C ARG A 345 22.46 0.59 16.24
N ALA A 346 22.93 0.48 15.01
CA ALA A 346 24.27 -0.02 14.71
C ALA A 346 25.35 0.88 15.31
N PHE A 347 26.40 0.28 15.87
CA PHE A 347 27.62 0.99 16.22
C PHE A 347 28.41 1.32 14.96
N LYS A 348 29.07 2.49 14.95
CA LYS A 348 29.82 2.98 13.80
C LYS A 348 31.21 3.45 14.23
N VAL A 349 32.17 3.39 13.30
CA VAL A 349 33.48 4.01 13.49
C VAL A 349 33.29 5.50 13.79
N GLY A 350 33.97 5.99 14.83
CA GLY A 350 33.84 7.35 15.35
C GLY A 350 32.88 7.49 16.55
N ASP A 351 32.04 6.48 16.83
CA ASP A 351 31.17 6.51 18.01
C ASP A 351 32.01 6.59 19.30
N LYS A 352 31.69 7.58 20.16
CA LYS A 352 32.23 7.67 21.51
C LYS A 352 31.45 6.74 22.42
N VAL A 353 32.18 5.93 23.18
CA VAL A 353 31.60 4.80 23.92
C VAL A 353 32.23 4.60 25.28
N LYS A 354 31.48 3.90 26.13
CA LYS A 354 31.92 3.39 27.42
C LYS A 354 31.37 1.99 27.67
N VAL A 355 31.99 1.27 28.59
CA VAL A 355 31.45 -0.01 29.08
C VAL A 355 30.24 0.28 29.96
N LYS A 356 29.14 -0.45 29.74
CA LYS A 356 27.91 -0.29 30.54
C LYS A 356 28.20 -0.57 32.01
N SER A 357 27.56 0.19 32.90
CA SER A 357 27.68 -0.01 34.36
C SER A 357 27.14 -1.35 34.85
N SER A 358 26.25 -1.99 34.08
CA SER A 358 25.68 -3.31 34.40
C SER A 358 26.60 -4.49 34.07
N VAL A 359 27.68 -4.28 33.33
CA VAL A 359 28.58 -5.37 32.89
C VAL A 359 29.47 -5.78 34.06
N VAL A 360 29.35 -7.01 34.54
CA VAL A 360 30.25 -7.52 35.60
C VAL A 360 31.59 -7.97 35.00
N THR A 361 31.54 -8.77 33.94
CA THR A 361 32.72 -9.27 33.22
C THR A 361 32.46 -9.16 31.72
N PRO A 362 33.12 -8.23 31.01
CA PRO A 362 33.03 -8.14 29.56
C PRO A 362 33.49 -9.44 28.92
N ARG A 363 32.93 -9.77 27.76
CA ARG A 363 33.18 -11.07 27.14
C ARG A 363 34.65 -11.34 26.82
N TRP A 364 35.37 -10.32 26.37
CA TRP A 364 36.82 -10.36 26.12
C TRP A 364 37.67 -9.87 27.30
N GLY A 365 37.05 -9.76 28.47
CA GLY A 365 37.69 -9.33 29.71
C GLY A 365 37.96 -7.82 29.77
N TRP A 366 38.14 -7.33 30.99
CA TRP A 366 38.46 -5.93 31.26
C TRP A 366 39.82 -5.51 30.71
N GLY A 367 40.82 -6.40 30.79
CA GLY A 367 42.21 -5.98 30.66
C GLY A 367 42.54 -4.92 31.72
N MET A 368 42.91 -3.71 31.28
CA MET A 368 43.16 -2.55 32.15
C MET A 368 41.98 -1.56 32.21
N GLU A 369 40.85 -1.86 31.56
CA GLU A 369 39.71 -0.95 31.48
C GLU A 369 38.79 -1.06 32.69
N THR A 370 38.02 0.00 32.92
CA THR A 370 37.02 0.09 33.99
C THR A 370 35.75 0.76 33.47
N TYR A 371 34.71 0.84 34.29
CA TYR A 371 33.52 1.64 33.96
C TYR A 371 33.81 3.13 33.72
N ALA A 372 34.95 3.65 34.21
CA ALA A 372 35.39 5.02 33.96
C ALA A 372 36.06 5.19 32.58
N SER A 373 36.46 4.10 31.93
CA SER A 373 37.10 4.15 30.63
C SER A 373 36.16 4.72 29.57
N ARG A 374 36.68 5.66 28.78
CA ARG A 374 36.02 6.27 27.62
C ARG A 374 36.86 6.06 26.37
N GLY A 375 36.21 5.68 25.29
CA GLY A 375 36.88 5.28 24.07
C GLY A 375 36.11 5.68 22.82
N GLU A 376 36.72 5.38 21.69
CA GLU A 376 36.13 5.58 20.37
C GLU A 376 36.20 4.27 19.58
N ILE A 377 35.11 3.95 18.89
CA ILE A 377 35.10 2.80 17.98
C ILE A 377 35.94 3.13 16.75
N VAL A 378 36.96 2.31 16.49
CA VAL A 378 37.86 2.46 15.33
C VAL A 378 37.67 1.36 14.29
N GLY A 379 36.89 0.31 14.61
CA GLY A 379 36.56 -0.77 13.70
C GLY A 379 35.34 -1.56 14.18
N VAL A 380 34.61 -2.13 13.22
CA VAL A 380 33.43 -2.96 13.46
C VAL A 380 33.49 -4.14 12.48
N ASP A 381 33.53 -5.36 13.01
CA ASP A 381 33.55 -6.58 12.21
C ASP A 381 32.14 -6.90 11.67
N ALA A 382 32.06 -7.76 10.64
CA ALA A 382 30.79 -8.16 10.04
C ALA A 382 29.82 -8.89 11.00
N ASN A 383 30.34 -9.48 12.09
CA ASN A 383 29.54 -10.10 13.15
C ASN A 383 29.22 -9.14 14.31
N GLY A 384 29.50 -7.84 14.14
CA GLY A 384 29.26 -6.80 15.13
C GLY A 384 30.37 -6.62 16.17
N LYS A 385 31.46 -7.39 16.13
CA LYS A 385 32.56 -7.23 17.10
C LYS A 385 33.16 -5.83 17.00
N LEU A 386 33.32 -5.16 18.14
CA LEU A 386 33.80 -3.79 18.21
C LEU A 386 35.30 -3.75 18.48
N HIS A 387 36.01 -2.88 17.76
CA HIS A 387 37.40 -2.51 18.04
C HIS A 387 37.43 -1.11 18.61
N ILE A 388 37.77 -0.98 19.90
CA ILE A 388 37.66 0.28 20.64
C ILE A 388 39.04 0.77 21.04
N LYS A 389 39.32 2.04 20.75
CA LYS A 389 40.50 2.75 21.25
C LYS A 389 40.13 3.55 22.49
N PHE A 390 40.45 3.01 23.66
CA PHE A 390 40.33 3.74 24.93
C PHE A 390 41.46 4.78 25.07
N GLN A 391 41.15 5.92 25.70
CA GLN A 391 42.06 7.08 25.79
C GLN A 391 43.43 6.75 26.38
N TRP A 392 43.49 5.83 27.34
CA TRP A 392 44.70 5.52 28.11
C TRP A 392 45.48 4.30 27.58
N ARG A 393 45.09 3.74 26.42
CA ARG A 393 45.84 2.63 25.80
C ARG A 393 46.88 3.13 24.80
N GLU A 394 48.14 2.79 25.03
CA GLU A 394 49.22 2.93 24.05
C GLU A 394 49.07 1.86 22.94
N GLY A 395 48.31 2.21 21.89
CA GLY A 395 48.29 1.48 20.62
C GLY A 395 47.52 0.15 20.59
N ARG A 396 47.12 -0.42 21.74
CA ARG A 396 46.34 -1.67 21.79
C ARG A 396 44.84 -1.41 21.75
N LEU A 397 44.14 -2.04 20.83
CA LEU A 397 42.68 -2.00 20.76
C LEU A 397 42.05 -2.91 21.83
N TRP A 398 40.88 -2.52 22.31
CA TRP A 398 40.05 -3.35 23.17
C TRP A 398 38.92 -3.94 22.33
N MET A 399 38.72 -5.25 22.46
CA MET A 399 37.68 -5.98 21.74
C MET A 399 36.40 -5.99 22.57
N GLY A 400 35.30 -5.55 21.97
CA GLY A 400 34.03 -5.38 22.67
C GLY A 400 32.89 -6.17 22.05
N ASP A 401 32.08 -6.76 22.92
CA ASP A 401 30.72 -7.19 22.57
C ASP A 401 29.85 -5.93 22.54
N PRO A 402 29.09 -5.67 21.47
CA PRO A 402 28.08 -4.63 21.47
C PRO A 402 27.13 -4.65 22.67
N ALA A 403 26.85 -5.82 23.24
CA ALA A 403 26.03 -5.96 24.44
C ALA A 403 26.68 -5.33 25.69
N ASP A 404 28.02 -5.25 25.73
CA ASP A 404 28.78 -4.68 26.86
C ASP A 404 28.95 -3.16 26.79
N ILE A 405 28.61 -2.55 25.65
CA ILE A 405 28.98 -1.18 25.31
C ILE A 405 27.77 -0.27 25.15
N GLU A 406 27.89 0.98 25.60
CA GLU A 406 26.91 2.03 25.36
C GLU A 406 27.57 3.31 24.83
N LEU A 407 26.79 4.14 24.15
CA LEU A 407 27.26 5.44 23.69
C LEU A 407 27.55 6.36 24.87
N ASP A 408 28.70 7.01 24.82
CA ASP A 408 29.04 8.07 25.77
C ASP A 408 28.40 9.37 25.30
N GLN A 409 27.11 9.53 25.63
CA GLN A 409 26.43 10.81 25.55
C GLN A 409 26.99 11.70 26.66
N GLY A 410 28.15 12.30 26.42
CA GLY A 410 28.76 13.18 27.41
C GLY A 410 27.74 14.16 27.94
N THR A 411 27.57 14.22 29.26
CA THR A 411 27.15 15.47 29.88
C THR A 411 28.21 16.48 29.45
N GLY A 412 27.83 17.39 28.56
CA GLY A 412 28.71 18.49 28.16
C GLY A 412 29.22 19.23 29.41
N PRO A 413 30.39 19.88 29.32
CA PRO A 413 30.83 20.80 30.36
C PRO A 413 29.79 21.90 30.61
#